data_AF-A0A2X3FPC1-F1
#
_entry.id   AF-A0A2X3FPC1-F1
#
_cell.length_a   1.000
_cell.length_b   1.000
_cell.length_c   1.000
_cell.angle_alpha   90.00
_cell.angle_beta   90.00
_cell.angle_gamma   90.00
#
_symmetry.space_group_name_H-M   'P 1'
#
loop_
_entity.id
_entity.type
_entity.pdbx_description
1 polymer ?
#
loop_
_entity_poly.entity_id
_entity_poly.type
_entity_poly.pdbx_seq_one_letter_code
_entity_poly.pdbx_strand_id
1 'polypeptide(L)'
;MVCGFYGLNIDLFNFRQRFGSPSQGSSLMSLSKTAEHAGLKSRALALDLDEIKQLKLPCIIHWGMNHYVVLTKVRKNAFVIHDPALGKRIIGINEMSNNFTGVALELWPDHNFQQEEAKSRLRLLDLMHKIVGLKSALIKIFAYSVVVEAIGLLLPIGTQLVTDHVIMAHDQSLLSVICIGLIFFTLFRTFISMLRAWTSLTLNTLTNIQWKTTLFDHLTSLPLSFF
;
A
#
# COMPACT_ATOMS: atom_id res chain seq x y z
N MET A 1 3.11 -16.80 -7.35
CA MET A 1 2.32 -17.79 -6.56
C MET A 1 2.92 -19.18 -6.64
N VAL A 2 2.96 -19.81 -7.82
CA VAL A 2 3.55 -21.16 -8.00
C VAL A 2 5.02 -21.20 -7.57
N CYS A 3 5.83 -20.22 -7.97
CA CYS A 3 7.23 -20.13 -7.53
C CYS A 3 7.37 -20.05 -6.00
N GLY A 4 6.52 -19.25 -5.34
CA GLY A 4 6.48 -19.15 -3.87
C GLY A 4 6.06 -20.45 -3.19
N PHE A 5 5.19 -21.26 -3.82
CA PHE A 5 4.86 -22.60 -3.31
C PHE A 5 6.07 -23.53 -3.29
N TYR A 6 6.96 -23.42 -4.28
CA TYR A 6 8.20 -24.21 -4.34
C TYR A 6 9.38 -23.61 -3.54
N GLY A 7 9.20 -22.43 -2.93
CA GLY A 7 10.19 -21.79 -2.06
C GLY A 7 10.92 -20.57 -2.65
N LEU A 8 10.51 -20.08 -3.83
CA LEU A 8 10.99 -18.81 -4.39
C LEU A 8 10.05 -17.67 -3.97
N ASN A 9 10.32 -17.12 -2.78
CA ASN A 9 9.53 -16.09 -2.10
C ASN A 9 9.99 -14.69 -2.47
N ILE A 10 9.79 -14.30 -3.73
CA ILE A 10 10.12 -12.97 -4.24
C ILE A 10 8.89 -12.09 -4.41
N ASP A 11 9.01 -10.78 -4.19
CA ASP A 11 7.93 -9.84 -4.46
C ASP A 11 7.72 -9.62 -5.96
N LEU A 12 6.51 -9.15 -6.32
CA LEU A 12 6.11 -9.01 -7.71
C LEU A 12 6.99 -8.02 -8.49
N PHE A 13 7.50 -6.98 -7.83
CA PHE A 13 8.38 -6.00 -8.47
C PHE A 13 9.71 -6.66 -8.86
N ASN A 14 10.38 -7.33 -7.90
CA ASN A 14 11.60 -8.09 -8.19
C ASN A 14 11.37 -9.22 -9.20
N PHE A 15 10.22 -9.91 -9.15
CA PHE A 15 9.84 -10.93 -10.13
C PHE A 15 9.79 -10.35 -11.55
N ARG A 16 9.07 -9.24 -11.74
CA ARG A 16 8.93 -8.58 -13.04
C ARG A 16 10.25 -7.99 -13.54
N GLN A 17 11.08 -7.47 -12.64
CA GLN A 17 12.39 -6.94 -13.01
C GLN A 17 13.34 -8.04 -13.50
N ARG A 18 13.31 -9.22 -12.87
CA ARG A 18 14.19 -10.35 -13.23
C ARG A 18 13.73 -11.12 -14.46
N PHE A 19 12.43 -11.35 -14.59
CA PHE A 19 11.89 -12.26 -15.61
C PHE A 19 11.02 -11.57 -16.67
N GLY A 20 10.81 -10.26 -16.53
CA GLY A 20 9.94 -9.48 -17.40
C GLY A 20 8.45 -9.73 -17.15
N SER A 21 7.61 -8.87 -17.71
CA SER A 21 6.18 -9.09 -17.89
C SER A 21 5.77 -8.45 -19.21
N PRO A 22 5.05 -9.15 -20.10
CA PRO A 22 4.57 -8.53 -21.33
C PRO A 22 3.52 -7.45 -21.01
N SER A 23 3.55 -6.33 -21.74
CA SER A 23 2.59 -5.22 -21.59
C SER A 23 1.20 -5.55 -22.19
N GLN A 24 1.14 -6.44 -23.17
CA GLN A 24 -0.11 -6.85 -23.86
C GLN A 24 -0.79 -8.10 -23.26
N GLY A 25 -0.48 -8.43 -21.99
CA GLY A 25 -0.94 -9.65 -21.33
C GLY A 25 -0.02 -10.86 -21.58
N SER A 26 -0.21 -11.92 -20.79
CA SER A 26 0.67 -13.09 -20.83
C SER A 26 0.07 -14.20 -21.68
N SER A 27 0.74 -14.59 -22.77
CA SER A 27 0.41 -15.81 -23.49
C SER A 27 0.91 -17.04 -22.72
N LEU A 28 0.32 -18.21 -22.97
CA LEU A 28 0.78 -19.45 -22.34
C LEU A 28 2.25 -19.78 -22.66
N MET A 29 2.69 -19.46 -23.87
CA MET A 29 4.10 -19.54 -24.27
C MET A 29 4.98 -18.61 -23.43
N SER A 30 4.55 -17.36 -23.19
CA SER A 30 5.31 -16.43 -22.35
C SER A 30 5.40 -16.93 -20.90
N LEU A 31 4.31 -17.46 -20.33
CA LEU A 31 4.31 -18.07 -19.00
C LEU A 31 5.26 -19.26 -18.91
N SER A 32 5.28 -20.11 -19.93
CA SER A 32 6.22 -21.24 -20.02
C SER A 32 7.67 -20.78 -20.04
N LYS A 33 8.00 -19.77 -20.87
CA LYS A 33 9.36 -19.21 -20.90
C LYS A 33 9.73 -18.55 -19.58
N THR A 34 8.85 -17.77 -18.97
CA THR A 34 9.08 -17.15 -17.66
C THR A 34 9.31 -18.20 -16.56
N ALA A 35 8.55 -19.30 -16.59
CA ALA A 35 8.74 -20.42 -15.69
C ALA A 35 10.13 -21.06 -15.86
N GLU A 36 10.56 -21.30 -17.10
CA GLU A 36 11.88 -21.84 -17.43
C GLU A 36 13.01 -20.94 -16.93
N HIS A 37 12.91 -19.62 -17.15
CA HIS A 37 13.89 -18.65 -16.62
C HIS A 37 13.90 -18.59 -15.09
N ALA A 38 12.78 -18.87 -14.43
CA ALA A 38 12.70 -19.00 -12.98
C ALA A 38 13.17 -20.36 -12.45
N GLY A 39 13.69 -21.25 -13.32
CA GLY A 39 14.17 -22.58 -12.95
C GLY A 39 13.06 -23.63 -12.78
N LEU A 40 11.86 -23.37 -13.28
CA LEU A 40 10.75 -24.33 -13.30
C LEU A 40 10.64 -24.98 -14.67
N LYS A 41 10.44 -26.30 -14.70
CA LYS A 41 9.95 -27.00 -15.89
C LYS A 41 8.45 -26.81 -16.01
N SER A 42 7.98 -26.64 -17.24
CA SER A 42 6.58 -26.44 -17.56
C SER A 42 6.10 -27.44 -18.61
N ARG A 43 4.82 -27.81 -18.53
CA ARG A 43 4.14 -28.62 -19.55
C ARG A 43 2.76 -28.08 -19.83
N ALA A 44 2.56 -27.61 -21.06
CA ALA A 44 1.26 -27.18 -21.57
C ALA A 44 0.43 -28.40 -21.97
N LEU A 45 -0.83 -28.44 -21.54
CA LEU A 45 -1.77 -29.52 -21.80
C LEU A 45 -3.13 -28.95 -22.20
N ALA A 46 -3.76 -29.59 -23.18
CA ALA A 46 -5.18 -29.45 -23.45
C ALA A 46 -5.88 -30.69 -22.89
N LEU A 47 -6.92 -30.49 -22.08
CA LEU A 47 -7.59 -31.57 -21.38
C LEU A 47 -9.06 -31.23 -21.09
N ASP A 48 -9.86 -32.27 -20.91
CA ASP A 48 -11.25 -32.13 -20.51
C ASP A 48 -11.39 -31.98 -18.99
N LEU A 49 -12.58 -31.57 -18.55
CA LEU A 49 -12.84 -31.28 -17.15
C LEU A 49 -12.65 -32.51 -16.23
N ASP A 50 -12.92 -33.70 -16.74
CA ASP A 50 -12.76 -34.95 -16.01
C ASP A 50 -11.29 -35.31 -15.74
N GLU A 51 -10.39 -34.83 -16.59
CA GLU A 51 -8.96 -35.09 -16.53
C GLU A 51 -8.22 -34.14 -15.59
N ILE A 52 -8.87 -33.06 -15.11
CA ILE A 52 -8.28 -32.07 -14.19
C ILE A 52 -7.70 -32.73 -12.93
N LYS A 53 -8.29 -33.83 -12.47
CA LYS A 53 -7.83 -34.60 -11.29
C LYS A 53 -6.46 -35.25 -11.49
N GLN A 54 -6.03 -35.43 -12.74
CA GLN A 54 -4.76 -36.05 -13.09
C GLN A 54 -3.61 -35.03 -13.17
N LEU A 55 -3.93 -33.74 -13.15
CA LEU A 55 -2.94 -32.68 -13.23
C LEU A 55 -2.04 -32.64 -11.99
N LYS A 56 -0.76 -32.36 -12.22
CA LYS A 56 0.22 -32.06 -11.18
C LYS A 56 -0.05 -30.67 -10.60
N LEU A 57 -0.31 -30.62 -9.29
CA LEU A 57 -0.63 -29.39 -8.57
C LEU A 57 0.60 -28.82 -7.84
N PRO A 58 0.72 -27.48 -7.70
CA PRO A 58 -0.16 -26.46 -8.28
C PRO A 58 0.11 -26.24 -9.77
N CYS A 59 -0.95 -26.03 -10.55
CA CYS A 59 -0.88 -25.72 -11.98
C CYS A 59 -1.59 -24.41 -12.30
N ILE A 60 -1.25 -23.79 -13.42
CA ILE A 60 -1.95 -22.62 -13.95
C ILE A 60 -3.00 -23.10 -14.94
N ILE A 61 -4.22 -22.60 -14.84
CA ILE A 61 -5.32 -22.91 -15.76
C ILE A 61 -5.81 -21.63 -16.42
N HIS A 62 -6.18 -21.73 -17.70
CA HIS A 62 -6.81 -20.64 -18.43
C HIS A 62 -8.31 -20.58 -18.09
N TRP A 63 -8.80 -19.37 -17.82
CA TRP A 63 -10.08 -19.11 -17.18
C TRP A 63 -10.84 -18.02 -17.91
N GLY A 64 -12.09 -18.28 -18.31
CA GLY A 64 -12.99 -17.28 -18.87
C GLY A 64 -12.49 -16.60 -20.15
N MET A 65 -11.61 -17.25 -20.91
CA MET A 65 -11.00 -16.79 -22.17
C MET A 65 -10.11 -15.53 -22.09
N ASN A 66 -9.93 -14.91 -20.92
CA ASN A 66 -9.08 -13.73 -20.77
C ASN A 66 -8.22 -13.71 -19.50
N HIS A 67 -8.25 -14.78 -18.69
CA HIS A 67 -7.66 -14.78 -17.36
C HIS A 67 -6.89 -16.08 -17.07
N TYR A 68 -5.97 -16.02 -16.11
CA TYR A 68 -5.26 -17.19 -15.60
C TYR A 68 -5.43 -17.28 -14.10
N VAL A 69 -5.76 -18.48 -13.62
CA VAL A 69 -5.86 -18.78 -12.19
C VAL A 69 -4.98 -19.96 -11.83
N VAL A 70 -4.56 -20.04 -10.56
CA VAL A 70 -3.71 -21.14 -10.08
C VAL A 70 -4.58 -22.17 -9.38
N LEU A 71 -4.68 -23.38 -9.93
CA LEU A 71 -5.33 -24.50 -9.27
C LEU A 71 -4.37 -25.11 -8.24
N THR A 72 -4.80 -25.12 -6.98
CA THR A 72 -3.96 -25.58 -5.86
C THR A 72 -4.41 -26.91 -5.26
N LYS A 73 -5.71 -27.21 -5.31
CA LYS A 73 -6.25 -28.47 -4.77
C LYS A 73 -7.52 -28.87 -5.51
N VAL A 74 -7.62 -30.14 -5.85
CA VAL A 74 -8.84 -30.76 -6.39
C VAL A 74 -9.46 -31.65 -5.30
N ARG A 75 -10.74 -31.47 -5.02
CA ARG A 75 -11.54 -32.35 -4.14
C ARG A 75 -12.65 -33.01 -4.98
N LYS A 76 -13.38 -33.97 -4.39
CA LYS A 76 -14.46 -34.70 -5.10
C LYS A 76 -15.47 -33.80 -5.81
N ASN A 77 -15.90 -32.70 -5.17
CA ASN A 77 -16.92 -31.79 -5.71
C ASN A 77 -16.56 -30.30 -5.58
N ALA A 78 -15.28 -30.00 -5.36
CA ALA A 78 -14.82 -28.62 -5.17
C ALA A 78 -13.37 -28.45 -5.63
N PHE A 79 -13.07 -27.30 -6.21
CA PHE A 79 -11.74 -26.94 -6.68
C PHE A 79 -11.26 -25.70 -5.91
N VAL A 80 -10.03 -25.75 -5.42
CA VAL A 80 -9.40 -24.62 -4.71
C VAL A 80 -8.50 -23.90 -5.70
N ILE A 81 -8.95 -22.73 -6.13
CA ILE A 81 -8.21 -21.86 -7.04
C ILE A 81 -7.69 -20.63 -6.28
N HIS A 82 -6.55 -20.12 -6.73
CA HIS A 82 -6.03 -18.83 -6.34
C HIS A 82 -6.11 -17.91 -7.56
N ASP A 83 -7.04 -16.98 -7.48
CA ASP A 83 -7.26 -15.95 -8.48
C ASP A 83 -6.37 -14.74 -8.17
N PRO A 84 -5.52 -14.27 -9.10
CA PRO A 84 -4.73 -13.05 -8.90
C PRO A 84 -5.56 -11.80 -8.57
N ALA A 85 -6.81 -11.72 -9.03
CA ALA A 85 -7.70 -10.59 -8.80
C ALA A 85 -8.54 -10.71 -7.52
N LEU A 86 -9.03 -11.93 -7.21
CA LEU A 86 -10.00 -12.15 -6.13
C LEU A 86 -9.42 -12.94 -4.93
N GLY A 87 -8.19 -13.43 -5.03
CA GLY A 87 -7.55 -14.24 -3.99
C GLY A 87 -7.99 -15.70 -4.02
N LYS A 88 -7.93 -16.36 -2.86
CA LYS A 88 -8.24 -17.79 -2.72
C LYS A 88 -9.75 -18.02 -2.78
N ARG A 89 -10.20 -18.87 -3.70
CA ARG A 89 -11.61 -19.24 -3.88
C ARG A 89 -11.78 -20.75 -3.91
N ILE A 90 -12.94 -21.20 -3.43
CA ILE A 90 -13.38 -22.58 -3.53
C ILE A 90 -14.59 -22.57 -4.45
N ILE A 91 -14.48 -23.23 -5.58
CA ILE A 91 -15.50 -23.24 -6.64
C ILE A 91 -16.08 -24.65 -6.81
N GLY A 92 -17.35 -24.71 -7.18
CA GLY A 92 -18.03 -25.96 -7.51
C GLY A 92 -17.77 -26.42 -8.94
N ILE A 93 -18.29 -27.60 -9.28
CA ILE A 93 -18.15 -28.20 -10.61
C ILE A 93 -18.78 -27.34 -11.72
N ASN A 94 -19.94 -26.74 -11.47
CA ASN A 94 -20.66 -25.92 -12.46
C ASN A 94 -19.86 -24.67 -12.83
N GLU A 95 -19.29 -24.00 -11.83
CA GLU A 95 -18.46 -22.82 -12.07
C GLU A 95 -17.14 -23.17 -12.77
N MET A 96 -16.53 -24.30 -12.39
CA MET A 96 -15.35 -24.83 -13.08
C MET A 96 -15.67 -25.12 -14.55
N SER A 97 -16.79 -25.80 -14.83
CA SER A 97 -17.21 -26.15 -16.19
C SER A 97 -17.50 -24.95 -17.07
N ASN A 98 -18.09 -23.89 -16.52
CA ASN A 98 -18.45 -22.71 -17.29
C ASN A 98 -17.24 -21.82 -17.64
N ASN A 99 -16.19 -21.86 -16.82
CA ASN A 99 -15.05 -20.96 -16.97
C ASN A 99 -13.76 -21.65 -17.44
N PHE A 100 -13.63 -22.97 -17.27
CA PHE A 100 -12.47 -23.70 -17.74
C PHE A 100 -12.46 -23.74 -19.26
N THR A 101 -11.36 -23.31 -19.87
CA THR A 101 -11.25 -23.31 -21.33
C THR A 101 -10.58 -24.56 -21.88
N GLY A 102 -10.30 -25.57 -21.05
CA GLY A 102 -9.62 -26.81 -21.47
C GLY A 102 -8.08 -26.72 -21.50
N VAL A 103 -7.48 -25.60 -21.08
CA VAL A 103 -6.03 -25.38 -21.18
C VAL A 103 -5.39 -25.24 -19.80
N ALA A 104 -4.35 -26.04 -19.53
CA ALA A 104 -3.57 -26.00 -18.30
C ALA A 104 -2.06 -25.99 -18.57
N LEU A 105 -1.32 -25.45 -17.61
CA LEU A 105 0.14 -25.41 -17.57
C LEU A 105 0.60 -25.99 -16.23
N GLU A 106 1.14 -27.20 -16.30
CA GLU A 106 1.79 -27.84 -15.15
C GLU A 106 3.18 -27.26 -14.95
N LEU A 107 3.59 -27.14 -13.68
CA LEU A 107 4.84 -26.51 -13.29
C LEU A 107 5.50 -27.29 -12.15
N TRP A 108 6.80 -27.55 -12.25
CA TRP A 108 7.58 -28.17 -11.18
C TRP A 108 9.04 -27.71 -11.22
N PRO A 109 9.75 -27.72 -10.08
CA PRO A 109 11.15 -27.29 -10.02
C PRO A 109 12.05 -28.18 -10.88
N ASP A 110 12.96 -27.54 -11.62
CA ASP A 110 14.07 -28.23 -12.26
C ASP A 110 15.30 -28.29 -11.33
N HIS A 111 16.35 -28.98 -11.75
CA HIS A 111 17.61 -29.07 -11.00
C HIS A 111 18.26 -27.70 -10.71
N ASN A 112 17.96 -26.70 -11.54
CA ASN A 112 18.48 -25.34 -11.39
C ASN A 112 17.58 -24.44 -10.52
N PHE A 113 16.47 -24.95 -9.98
CA PHE A 113 15.57 -24.15 -9.14
C PHE A 113 16.23 -23.80 -7.80
N GLN A 114 16.37 -22.51 -7.52
CA GLN A 114 16.91 -22.01 -6.26
C GLN A 114 15.80 -21.43 -5.40
N GLN A 115 15.76 -21.85 -4.14
CA GLN A 115 14.90 -21.23 -3.13
C GLN A 115 15.57 -19.94 -2.66
N GLU A 116 14.80 -18.85 -2.65
CA GLU A 116 15.30 -17.53 -2.32
C GLU A 116 14.17 -16.72 -1.67
N GLU A 117 14.50 -15.94 -0.65
CA GLU A 117 13.59 -14.96 -0.05
C GLU A 117 14.08 -13.54 -0.34
N ALA A 118 13.69 -12.99 -1.49
CA ALA A 118 13.95 -11.60 -1.84
C ALA A 118 12.66 -10.79 -1.81
N LYS A 119 12.28 -10.33 -0.61
CA LYS A 119 11.15 -9.41 -0.42
C LYS A 119 11.67 -8.01 -0.19
N SER A 120 11.48 -7.12 -1.18
CA SER A 120 11.63 -5.70 -0.97
C SER A 120 10.53 -5.20 -0.04
N ARG A 121 10.83 -5.05 1.25
CA ARG A 121 9.93 -4.34 2.17
C ARG A 121 10.18 -2.86 1.97
N LEU A 122 9.39 -2.23 1.11
CA LEU A 122 9.28 -0.77 1.11
C LEU A 122 8.75 -0.33 2.48
N ARG A 123 9.60 0.14 3.38
CA ARG A 123 9.15 0.68 4.66
C ARG A 123 8.66 2.10 4.39
N LEU A 124 7.48 2.45 4.90
CA LEU A 124 6.96 3.83 4.83
C LEU A 124 7.96 4.84 5.41
N LEU A 125 8.75 4.40 6.40
CA LEU A 125 9.84 5.18 6.98
C LEU A 125 10.96 5.50 5.98
N ASP A 126 11.24 4.63 5.01
CA ASP A 126 12.26 4.85 3.98
C ASP A 126 11.82 5.94 2.99
N LEU A 127 10.50 6.08 2.76
CA LEU A 127 9.92 7.18 1.98
C LEU A 127 10.01 8.52 2.73
N MET A 128 9.83 8.49 4.07
CA MET A 128 9.92 9.70 4.90
C MET A 128 11.37 10.16 5.14
N HIS A 129 12.34 9.24 5.16
CA HIS A 129 13.74 9.57 5.44
C HIS A 129 14.40 10.40 4.33
N LYS A 130 13.86 10.34 3.11
CA LYS A 130 14.38 11.10 1.95
C LYS A 130 13.94 12.56 1.91
N ILE A 131 12.98 12.98 2.73
CA ILE A 131 12.47 14.36 2.71
C ILE A 131 13.42 15.28 3.48
N VAL A 132 14.08 16.19 2.77
CA VAL A 132 15.02 17.15 3.38
C VAL A 132 14.25 18.17 4.22
N GLY A 133 14.66 18.36 5.47
CA GLY A 133 14.05 19.38 6.36
C GLY A 133 12.76 18.96 7.08
N LEU A 134 12.22 17.75 6.83
CA LEU A 134 11.01 17.24 7.47
C LEU A 134 11.08 17.28 9.00
N LYS A 135 12.19 16.79 9.58
CA LYS A 135 12.37 16.76 11.05
C LYS A 135 12.33 18.15 11.68
N SER A 136 13.00 19.13 11.07
CA SER A 136 13.03 20.51 11.57
C SER A 136 11.65 21.18 11.49
N ALA A 137 10.94 21.00 10.38
CA ALA A 137 9.59 21.53 10.22
C ALA A 137 8.59 20.89 11.21
N LEU A 138 8.67 19.58 11.42
CA LEU A 138 7.83 18.88 12.40
C LEU A 138 8.08 19.37 13.83
N ILE A 139 9.34 19.58 14.22
CA ILE A 139 9.68 20.13 15.54
C ILE A 139 9.09 21.55 15.72
N LYS A 140 9.18 22.41 14.69
CA LYS A 140 8.58 23.76 14.73
C LYS A 140 7.05 23.70 14.86
N ILE A 141 6.38 22.86 14.05
CA ILE A 141 4.93 22.68 14.11
C ILE A 141 4.50 22.14 15.48
N PHE A 142 5.26 21.20 16.04
CA PHE A 142 5.02 20.67 17.37
C PHE A 142 5.15 21.76 18.44
N ALA A 143 6.24 22.54 18.41
CA ALA A 143 6.45 23.65 19.34
C ALA A 143 5.32 24.69 19.28
N TYR A 144 4.91 25.11 18.07
CA TYR A 144 3.76 26.01 17.93
C TYR A 144 2.45 25.41 18.44
N SER A 145 2.24 24.10 18.23
CA SER A 145 1.05 23.41 18.73
C SER A 145 1.01 23.41 20.25
N VAL A 146 2.14 23.11 20.92
CA VAL A 146 2.23 23.18 22.38
C VAL A 146 1.87 24.57 22.91
N VAL A 147 2.36 25.64 22.27
CA VAL A 147 2.03 27.02 22.67
C VAL A 147 0.54 27.33 22.46
N VAL A 148 -0.04 26.92 21.34
CA VAL A 148 -1.47 27.12 21.03
C VAL A 148 -2.38 26.39 22.02
N GLU A 149 -2.01 25.16 22.41
CA GLU A 149 -2.75 24.38 23.40
C GLU A 149 -2.59 24.95 24.81
N ALA A 150 -1.38 25.38 25.19
CA ALA A 150 -1.14 26.03 26.48
C ALA A 150 -2.00 27.31 26.65
N ILE A 151 -2.09 28.13 25.61
CA ILE A 151 -2.99 29.31 25.62
C ILE A 151 -4.46 28.89 25.59
N GLY A 152 -4.78 27.79 24.89
CA GLY A 152 -6.14 27.22 24.87
C GLY A 152 -6.67 26.87 26.26
N LEU A 153 -5.80 26.42 27.17
CA LEU A 153 -6.15 26.13 28.56
C LEU A 153 -6.46 27.39 29.40
N LEU A 154 -6.06 28.59 28.95
CA LEU A 154 -6.39 29.84 29.64
C LEU A 154 -7.86 30.22 29.53
N LEU A 155 -8.57 29.75 28.50
CA LEU A 155 -10.00 30.03 28.30
C LEU A 155 -10.87 29.45 29.43
N PRO A 156 -10.81 28.14 29.75
CA PRO A 156 -11.51 27.57 30.90
C PRO A 156 -11.17 28.26 32.23
N ILE A 157 -9.89 28.60 32.44
CA ILE A 157 -9.44 29.31 33.65
C ILE A 157 -10.07 30.70 33.72
N GLY A 158 -10.12 31.42 32.59
CA GLY A 158 -10.79 32.71 32.50
C GLY A 158 -12.28 32.61 32.82
N THR A 159 -12.98 31.62 32.28
CA THR A 159 -14.38 31.36 32.61
C THR A 159 -14.57 31.07 34.10
N GLN A 160 -13.69 30.24 34.69
CA GLN A 160 -13.73 29.95 36.13
C GLN A 160 -13.55 31.22 36.98
N LEU A 161 -12.57 32.08 36.66
CA LEU A 161 -12.34 33.32 37.38
C LEU A 161 -13.55 34.26 37.30
N VAL A 162 -14.21 34.34 36.12
CA VAL A 162 -15.43 35.12 35.96
C VAL A 162 -16.55 34.55 36.83
N THR A 163 -16.79 33.24 36.79
CA THR A 163 -17.87 32.61 37.55
C THR A 163 -17.66 32.69 39.07
N ASP A 164 -16.47 32.36 39.54
CA ASP A 164 -16.22 32.18 40.98
C ASP A 164 -15.92 33.51 41.70
N HIS A 165 -15.26 34.45 41.02
CA HIS A 165 -14.78 35.68 41.67
C HIS A 165 -15.54 36.92 41.21
N VAL A 166 -15.77 37.09 39.91
CA VAL A 166 -16.41 38.31 39.38
C VAL A 166 -17.91 38.34 39.67
N ILE A 167 -18.62 37.24 39.39
CA ILE A 167 -20.08 37.18 39.61
C ILE A 167 -20.40 37.24 41.11
N MET A 168 -19.60 36.57 41.95
CA MET A 168 -19.80 36.58 43.39
C MET A 168 -19.50 37.96 44.03
N ALA A 169 -18.42 38.63 43.61
CA ALA A 169 -18.00 39.93 44.15
C ALA A 169 -18.63 41.15 43.48
N HIS A 170 -19.37 40.99 42.37
CA HIS A 170 -19.92 42.08 41.53
C HIS A 170 -18.86 43.09 41.04
N ASP A 171 -17.60 42.65 40.91
CA ASP A 171 -16.48 43.52 40.53
C ASP A 171 -16.36 43.69 39.00
N GLN A 172 -16.91 44.80 38.50
CA GLN A 172 -16.87 45.16 37.07
C GLN A 172 -15.45 45.50 36.57
N SER A 173 -14.55 45.96 37.46
CA SER A 173 -13.17 46.25 37.11
C SER A 173 -12.42 44.97 36.79
N LEU A 174 -12.53 43.96 37.67
CA LEU A 174 -11.92 42.64 37.48
C LEU A 174 -12.46 41.94 36.21
N LEU A 175 -13.77 42.07 35.94
CA LEU A 175 -14.37 41.56 34.70
C LEU A 175 -13.71 42.14 33.45
N SER A 176 -13.57 43.47 33.41
CA SER A 176 -13.01 44.16 32.24
C SER A 176 -11.56 43.73 31.97
N VAL A 177 -10.74 43.57 33.02
CA VAL A 177 -9.35 43.13 32.92
C VAL A 177 -9.28 41.69 32.38
N ILE A 178 -10.09 40.78 32.90
CA ILE A 178 -10.12 39.38 32.44
C ILE A 178 -10.57 39.32 30.97
N CYS A 179 -11.63 40.04 30.59
CA CYS A 179 -12.12 40.07 29.21
C CYS A 179 -11.05 40.61 28.24
N ILE A 180 -10.38 41.71 28.57
CA ILE A 180 -9.30 42.27 27.76
C ILE A 180 -8.13 41.27 27.65
N GLY A 181 -7.76 40.63 28.75
CA GLY A 181 -6.74 39.59 28.76
C GLY A 181 -7.09 38.41 27.86
N LEU A 182 -8.32 37.90 27.95
CA LEU A 182 -8.81 36.79 27.12
C LEU A 182 -8.85 37.15 25.63
N ILE A 183 -9.27 38.37 25.28
CA ILE A 183 -9.22 38.86 23.90
C ILE A 183 -7.78 38.89 23.40
N PHE A 184 -6.85 39.45 24.19
CA PHE A 184 -5.44 39.50 23.85
C PHE A 184 -4.83 38.10 23.66
N PHE A 185 -5.08 37.17 24.60
CA PHE A 185 -4.61 35.78 24.49
C PHE A 185 -5.20 35.07 23.27
N THR A 186 -6.46 35.35 22.92
CA THR A 186 -7.11 34.78 21.74
C THR A 186 -6.48 35.30 20.44
N LEU A 187 -6.19 36.61 20.37
CA LEU A 187 -5.47 37.20 19.24
C LEU A 187 -4.06 36.62 19.11
N PHE A 188 -3.34 36.52 20.22
CA PHE A 188 -2.00 35.93 20.24
C PHE A 188 -2.01 34.45 19.83
N ARG A 189 -2.96 33.65 20.34
CA ARG A 189 -3.16 32.26 19.93
C ARG A 189 -3.41 32.14 18.42
N THR A 190 -4.24 33.02 17.88
CA THR A 190 -4.56 33.05 16.44
C THR A 190 -3.32 33.36 15.61
N PHE A 191 -2.50 34.31 16.05
CA PHE A 191 -1.24 34.65 15.41
C PHE A 191 -0.26 33.46 15.37
N ILE A 192 -0.05 32.77 16.50
CA ILE A 192 0.81 31.56 16.54
C ILE A 192 0.22 30.43 15.68
N SER A 193 -1.11 30.27 15.69
CA SER A 193 -1.78 29.29 14.83
C SER A 193 -1.54 29.57 13.34
N MET A 194 -1.49 30.84 12.94
CA MET A 194 -1.17 31.25 11.57
C MET A 194 0.28 30.90 11.20
N LEU A 195 1.25 31.14 12.08
CA LEU A 195 2.64 30.72 11.88
C LEU A 195 2.78 29.21 11.74
N ARG A 196 2.05 28.45 12.56
CA ARG A 196 1.97 26.99 12.46
C ARG A 196 1.39 26.54 11.12
N ALA A 197 0.29 27.16 10.69
CA ALA A 197 -0.35 26.85 9.41
C ALA A 197 0.58 27.16 8.23
N TRP A 198 1.26 28.30 8.24
CA TRP A 198 2.24 28.67 7.22
C TRP A 198 3.40 27.68 7.12
N THR A 199 3.93 27.24 8.27
CA THR A 199 5.00 26.23 8.33
C THR A 199 4.52 24.89 7.78
N SER A 200 3.30 24.48 8.13
CA SER A 200 2.67 23.26 7.62
C SER A 200 2.45 23.29 6.11
N LEU A 201 1.95 24.41 5.58
CA LEU A 201 1.79 24.62 4.14
C LEU A 201 3.13 24.52 3.40
N THR A 202 4.17 25.18 3.91
CA THR A 202 5.51 25.13 3.33
C THR A 202 6.07 23.70 3.33
N LEU A 203 5.89 22.95 4.42
CA LEU A 203 6.30 21.55 4.49
C LEU A 203 5.55 20.69 3.47
N ASN A 204 4.24 20.89 3.34
CA ASN A 204 3.39 20.15 2.42
C ASN A 204 3.82 20.39 0.97
N THR A 205 4.01 21.66 0.57
CA THR A 205 4.40 22.02 -0.81
C THR A 205 5.77 21.47 -1.17
N LEU A 206 6.78 21.63 -0.30
CA LEU A 206 8.12 21.09 -0.53
C LEU A 206 8.12 19.56 -0.66
N THR A 207 7.40 18.87 0.23
CA THR A 207 7.26 17.41 0.18
C THR A 207 6.58 16.96 -1.11
N ASN A 208 5.50 17.65 -1.50
CA ASN A 208 4.73 17.34 -2.71
C ASN A 208 5.58 17.49 -3.98
N ILE A 209 6.34 18.59 -4.08
CA ILE A 209 7.27 18.83 -5.19
C ILE A 209 8.36 17.77 -5.20
N GLN A 210 9.05 17.53 -4.08
CA GLN A 210 10.14 16.57 -4.01
C GLN A 210 9.70 15.15 -4.38
N TRP A 211 8.53 14.72 -3.91
CA TRP A 211 7.97 13.40 -4.24
C TRP A 211 7.62 13.29 -5.72
N LYS A 212 6.94 14.29 -6.27
CA LYS A 212 6.59 14.31 -7.70
C LYS A 212 7.84 14.30 -8.58
N THR A 213 8.84 15.13 -8.29
CA THR A 213 10.09 15.17 -9.04
C THR A 213 10.85 13.85 -8.93
N THR A 214 11.02 13.31 -7.72
CA THR A 214 11.74 12.04 -7.53
C THR A 214 11.04 10.88 -8.26
N LEU A 215 9.71 10.82 -8.21
CA LEU A 215 8.95 9.81 -8.94
C LEU A 215 9.05 10.02 -10.45
N PHE A 216 8.99 11.26 -10.92
CA PHE A 216 9.12 11.58 -12.33
C PHE A 216 10.52 11.23 -12.88
N ASP A 217 11.58 11.64 -12.18
CA ASP A 217 12.96 11.29 -12.51
C ASP A 217 13.16 9.77 -12.50
N HIS A 218 12.57 9.08 -11.53
CA HIS A 218 12.60 7.63 -11.52
C HIS A 218 11.88 7.01 -12.71
N LEU A 219 10.64 7.42 -12.99
CA LEU A 219 9.86 6.90 -14.11
C LEU A 219 10.55 7.15 -15.45
N THR A 220 11.13 8.34 -15.65
CA THR A 220 11.88 8.69 -16.87
C THR A 220 13.20 7.94 -17.00
N SER A 221 13.81 7.51 -15.89
CA SER A 221 15.02 6.66 -15.91
C SER A 221 14.76 5.18 -16.21
N LEU A 222 13.49 4.74 -16.22
CA LEU A 222 13.16 3.35 -16.45
C LEU A 222 13.33 2.96 -17.92
N PRO A 223 13.77 1.71 -18.20
CA PRO A 223 13.92 1.24 -19.57
C PRO A 223 12.56 1.21 -20.28
N LEU A 224 12.57 1.36 -21.61
CA LEU A 224 11.38 1.30 -22.46
C LEU A 224 10.53 0.05 -22.23
N SER A 225 11.13 -1.06 -21.79
CA SER A 225 10.42 -2.32 -21.47
C SER A 225 9.47 -2.22 -20.27
N PHE A 226 9.58 -1.17 -19.46
CA PHE A 226 8.66 -0.92 -18.36
C PHE A 226 7.33 -0.29 -18.82
N PHE A 227 7.36 0.47 -19.92
CA PHE A 227 6.20 1.17 -20.50
C PHE A 227 5.49 0.28 -21.53
#